data_AF-A0A1Y2I5W7-F1
#
_entry.id   AF-A0A1Y2I5W7-F1
#
_cell.length_a   1.000
_cell.length_b   1.000
_cell.length_c   1.000
_cell.angle_alpha   90.00
_cell.angle_beta   90.00
_cell.angle_gamma   90.00
#
_symmetry.space_group_name_H-M   'P 1'
#
loop_
_entity.id
_entity.type
_entity.pdbx_description
1 polymer ?
#
loop_
_entity_poly.entity_id
_entity_poly.type
_entity_poly.pdbx_seq_one_letter_code
_entity_poly.pdbx_strand_id
1 'polypeptide(L)' 'LFDSGATRHMSCYREKLVDFVEIEPRAIHAADNHVFKAIGKGDMYVSLPN' A
#
# COMPACT_ATOMS: atom_id res chain seq x y z
N LEU A 1 -17.75 -0.61 -12.41
CA LEU A 1 -16.38 -1.17 -12.44
C LEU A 1 -15.48 -0.14 -11.79
N PHE A 2 -14.84 -0.47 -10.67
CA PHE A 2 -13.88 0.43 -10.02
C PHE A 2 -12.52 0.27 -10.69
N ASP A 3 -12.01 1.34 -11.28
CA ASP A 3 -10.65 1.41 -11.81
C ASP A 3 -9.87 2.43 -10.97
N SER A 4 -8.90 1.94 -10.20
CA SER A 4 -8.03 2.79 -9.39
C SER A 4 -6.79 3.28 -10.14
N GLY A 5 -6.57 2.80 -11.37
CA GLY A 5 -5.34 3.05 -12.14
C GLY A 5 -4.08 2.45 -11.51
N ALA A 6 -4.19 1.61 -10.48
CA ALA A 6 -3.06 1.00 -9.79
C ALA A 6 -3.33 -0.45 -9.39
N THR A 7 -2.31 -1.29 -9.50
CA THR A 7 -2.34 -2.70 -9.03
C THR A 7 -2.15 -2.80 -7.52
N ARG A 8 -1.45 -1.83 -6.91
CA ARG A 8 -1.17 -1.79 -5.47
C ARG A 8 -1.11 -0.35 -4.99
N HIS A 9 -1.70 -0.11 -3.82
CA HIS A 9 -1.67 1.19 -3.14
C HIS A 9 -0.75 1.14 -1.92
N MET A 10 -0.18 2.30 -1.56
CA MET A 10 0.54 2.44 -0.29
C MET A 10 -0.45 2.83 0.81
N SER A 11 -0.33 2.22 1.99
CA SER A 11 -1.16 2.52 3.15
C SER A 11 -0.30 2.66 4.40
N CYS A 12 -0.59 3.67 5.22
CA CYS A 12 0.00 3.84 6.55
C CYS A 12 -0.76 3.06 7.64
N TYR A 13 -1.93 2.49 7.32
CA TYR A 13 -2.78 1.76 8.27
C TYR A 13 -2.41 0.27 8.32
N ARG A 14 -1.23 -0.05 8.87
CA ARG A 14 -0.71 -1.43 8.98
C ARG A 14 -1.73 -2.37 9.61
N GLU A 15 -2.41 -1.92 10.65
CA GLU A 15 -3.40 -2.65 11.43
C GLU A 15 -4.69 -2.99 10.66
N LYS A 16 -4.91 -2.37 9.49
CA LYS A 16 -6.07 -2.64 8.64
C LYS A 16 -5.78 -3.65 7.52
N LEU A 17 -4.52 -4.08 7.38
CA LEU A 17 -4.15 -5.14 6.47
C LEU A 17 -4.53 -6.49 7.09
N VAL A 18 -5.40 -7.23 6.40
CA VAL A 18 -6.07 -8.43 6.94
C VAL A 18 -5.10 -9.60 7.10
N ASP A 19 -4.10 -9.66 6.21
CA ASP A 19 -3.10 -10.71 6.11
C ASP A 19 -1.69 -10.11 6.11
N PHE A 20 -1.48 -9.10 6.96
CA PHE A 20 -0.20 -8.42 7.06
C PHE A 20 0.97 -9.39 7.23
N VAL A 21 1.96 -9.27 6.34
CA VAL A 21 3.26 -9.94 6.49
C VAL A 21 4.37 -8.92 6.42
N GLU A 22 5.36 -9.06 7.31
CA GLU A 22 6.61 -8.32 7.20
C GLU A 22 7.39 -8.76 5.97
N ILE A 23 8.07 -7.81 5.34
CA ILE A 23 8.96 -8.06 4.22
C ILE A 23 10.29 -7.36 4.48
N GLU A 24 11.33 -7.79 3.77
CA GLU A 24 12.56 -7.01 3.68
C GLU A 24 12.24 -5.59 3.21
N PRO A 25 12.77 -4.54 3.89
CA PRO A 25 12.49 -3.16 3.54
C PRO A 25 12.73 -2.87 2.06
N ARG A 26 11.66 -2.56 1.34
CA ARG A 26 11.72 -2.26 -0.09
C ARG A 26 11.66 -0.76 -0.33
N ALA A 27 12.66 -0.22 -1.01
CA ALA A 27 12.67 1.17 -1.43
C ALA A 27 11.60 1.45 -2.51
N ILE A 28 10.85 2.53 -2.33
CA ILE A 28 9.90 3.08 -3.29
C ILE A 28 10.31 4.52 -3.56
N HIS A 29 10.65 4.81 -4.81
CA HIS A 29 11.06 6.14 -5.26
C HIS A 29 9.83 6.93 -5.70
N ALA A 30 9.64 8.09 -5.10
CA ALA A 30 8.63 9.04 -5.52
C ALA A 30 9.20 10.03 -6.56
N ALA A 31 8.31 10.65 -7.32
CA ALA A 31 8.68 11.56 -8.41
C ALA A 31 9.41 12.82 -7.91
N ASP A 32 9.22 13.20 -6.65
CA ASP A 32 9.88 14.33 -5.98
C ASP A 32 11.22 13.94 -5.36
N ASN A 33 11.80 12.81 -5.78
CA ASN A 33 13.08 12.28 -5.31
C ASN A 33 13.09 11.83 -3.83
N HIS A 34 11.93 11.73 -3.18
CA HIS A 34 11.82 11.07 -1.89
C HIS A 34 11.84 9.55 -2.03
N VAL A 35 12.34 8.89 -0.97
CA VAL A 35 12.38 7.43 -0.89
C VAL A 35 11.60 6.97 0.33
N PHE A 36 10.56 6.19 0.09
CA PHE A 36 9.80 5.48 1.12
C PHE A 36 10.32 4.05 1.26
N LYS A 37 10.22 3.47 2.46
CA LYS A 37 10.55 2.06 2.70
C LYS A 37 9.29 1.31 3.07
N ALA A 38 8.84 0.42 2.20
CA ALA A 38 7.77 -0.52 2.53
C ALA A 38 8.34 -1.64 3.40
N ILE A 39 7.76 -1.83 4.60
CA ILE A 39 8.18 -2.84 5.59
C ILE A 39 7.24 -4.04 5.67
N GLY A 40 6.11 -3.98 4.97
CA GLY A 40 5.12 -5.05 4.95
C GLY A 40 4.17 -4.93 3.78
N LYS A 41 3.37 -5.96 3.58
CA LYS A 41 2.34 -6.04 2.56
C LYS A 41 1.13 -6.82 3.09
N GLY A 42 -0.01 -6.61 2.47
CA GLY A 42 -1.24 -7.35 2.71
C GLY A 42 -2.40 -6.75 1.90
N ASP A 43 -3.57 -7.34 2.06
CA ASP A 43 -4.83 -6.92 1.48
C ASP A 43 -5.63 -6.08 2.48
N MET A 44 -6.37 -5.11 1.97
CA MET A 44 -7.19 -4.19 2.77
C MET A 44 -8.56 -4.03 2.12
N TYR A 45 -9.62 -4.12 2.92
CA TYR A 45 -10.96 -3.76 2.46
C TYR A 45 -11.09 -2.24 2.36
N VAL A 46 -11.57 -1.77 1.20
CA VAL A 46 -11.80 -0.34 0.94
C VAL A 46 -13.26 -0.13 0.58
N SER A 47 -13.93 0.75 1.32
CA SER A 47 -15.29 1.18 1.03
C SER A 47 -15.27 2.37 0.08
N LEU A 48 -16.00 2.28 -1.03
CA LEU A 48 -16.14 3.36 -2.00
C LEU A 48 -17.47 4.10 -1.77
N PRO A 49 -17.48 5.44 -1.76
CA PRO A 49 -18.73 6.19 -1.74
C PRO A 49 -19.44 6.06 -3.11
N ASN A 50 -20.78 6.00 -3.07
CA ASN A 50 -21.65 6.01 -4.26
C ASN A 50 -21.78 7.42 -4.85
#